data_AF-A0A2N2YYG0-F1
#
_entry.id   AF-A0A2N2YYG0-F1
#
_cell.length_a   1.000
_cell.length_b   1.000
_cell.length_c   1.000
_cell.angle_alpha   90.00
_cell.angle_beta   90.00
_cell.angle_gamma   90.00
#
_symmetry.space_group_name_H-M   'P 1'
#
loop_
_entity.id
_entity.type
_entity.pdbx_description
1 polymer ?
#
loop_
_entity_poly.entity_id
_entity_poly.type
_entity_poly.pdbx_seq_one_letter_code
_entity_poly.pdbx_strand_id
1 'polypeptide(L)'
;MLIACNDKKTGKPEMAQIAFYNVENLFDTIDDPNVNDEEFTPEGRQKWNNEKYATKIDHISQVFLSIDSVQAPALIGMAEVENRKVLMDLIRKSHLNDFKYEIIHQESPDFRGIDVALIYRPDIYSPIINQWYAIHFPFD
;
A
#
# COMPACT_ATOMS: atom_id res chain seq x y z
N MET A 1 5.09 -14.00 2.73
CA MET A 1 6.27 -14.33 3.56
C MET A 1 7.41 -13.41 3.15
N LEU A 2 8.00 -12.67 4.09
CA LEU A 2 9.19 -11.84 3.83
C LEU A 2 10.44 -12.61 4.25
N ILE A 3 11.43 -12.71 3.35
CA ILE A 3 12.75 -13.27 3.64
C ILE A 3 13.77 -12.18 3.35
N ALA A 4 14.55 -11.81 4.36
CA ALA A 4 15.65 -10.86 4.24
C ALA A 4 16.99 -11.60 4.36
N CYS A 5 17.88 -11.37 3.41
CA CYS A 5 19.26 -11.85 3.44
C CYS A 5 20.18 -10.65 3.68
N ASN A 6 21.14 -10.78 4.60
CA ASN A 6 22.19 -9.79 4.79
C ASN A 6 23.55 -10.41 4.45
N ASP A 7 24.11 -10.02 3.32
CA ASP A 7 25.40 -10.54 2.84
C ASP A 7 26.60 -9.88 3.55
N LYS A 8 26.37 -8.78 4.29
CA LYS A 8 27.44 -8.04 4.99
C LYS A 8 27.53 -8.47 6.45
N LYS A 9 28.70 -8.99 6.84
CA LYS A 9 29.09 -9.17 8.25
C LYS A 9 29.50 -7.82 8.86
N THR A 10 28.58 -6.89 9.02
CA THR A 10 28.82 -5.67 9.80
C THR A 10 28.56 -5.96 11.29
N GLY A 11 29.45 -5.52 12.18
CA GLY A 11 29.39 -5.79 13.62
C GLY A 11 28.26 -5.08 14.37
N LYS A 12 27.33 -4.41 13.68
CA LYS A 12 26.12 -3.80 14.24
C LYS A 12 24.91 -4.24 13.42
N PRO A 13 23.79 -4.63 14.07
CA PRO A 13 22.56 -4.95 13.37
C PRO A 13 22.02 -3.69 12.67
N GLU A 14 21.76 -3.79 11.36
CA GLU A 14 20.94 -2.81 10.66
C GLU A 14 19.49 -3.01 11.10
N MET A 15 18.91 -1.97 11.69
CA MET A 15 17.51 -1.97 12.12
C MET A 15 16.66 -1.45 10.97
N ALA A 16 15.69 -2.26 10.53
CA ALA A 16 14.69 -1.85 9.55
C ALA A 16 13.30 -2.08 10.14
N GLN A 17 12.44 -1.07 10.04
CA GLN A 17 11.05 -1.20 10.46
C GLN A 17 10.19 -1.69 9.30
N ILE A 18 9.27 -2.61 9.62
CA ILE A 18 8.31 -3.18 8.69
C ILE A 18 6.92 -2.95 9.27
N ALA A 19 6.02 -2.43 8.45
CA ALA A 19 4.64 -2.19 8.84
C ALA A 19 3.67 -3.01 7.98
N PHE A 20 2.53 -3.35 8.57
CA PHE A 20 1.35 -3.79 7.83
C PHE A 20 0.16 -2.97 8.30
N TYR A 21 -0.65 -2.47 7.36
CA TYR A 21 -1.78 -1.62 7.67
C TYR A 21 -2.93 -1.86 6.69
N ASN A 22 -4.09 -2.24 7.20
CA ASN A 22 -5.31 -2.20 6.41
C ASN A 22 -5.69 -0.72 6.20
N VAL A 23 -5.74 -0.26 4.95
CA VAL A 23 -6.04 1.15 4.66
C VAL A 23 -7.53 1.47 4.72
N GLU A 24 -8.39 0.48 5.00
CA GLU A 24 -9.85 0.62 5.11
C GLU A 24 -10.41 1.25 3.82
N ASN A 25 -10.38 0.48 2.73
CA ASN A 25 -10.90 0.85 1.41
C ASN A 25 -10.29 2.16 0.84
N LEU A 26 -9.07 2.07 0.29
CA LEU A 26 -8.47 3.16 -0.46
C LEU A 26 -8.84 3.05 -1.94
N PHE A 27 -9.99 3.63 -2.28
CA PHE A 27 -10.48 3.78 -3.66
C PHE A 27 -10.13 5.15 -4.24
N ASP A 28 -9.97 5.21 -5.55
CA ASP A 28 -9.97 6.46 -6.28
C ASP A 28 -11.41 7.00 -6.41
N THR A 29 -11.63 8.04 -7.21
CA THR A 29 -12.93 8.73 -7.30
C THR A 29 -13.67 8.41 -8.60
N ILE A 30 -13.17 7.45 -9.38
CA ILE A 30 -13.66 7.08 -10.70
C ILE A 30 -14.24 5.67 -10.60
N ASP A 31 -15.50 5.56 -11.00
CA ASP A 31 -16.23 4.29 -11.14
C ASP A 31 -15.55 3.33 -12.12
N ASP A 32 -15.24 2.11 -11.71
CA ASP A 32 -14.86 1.03 -12.62
C ASP A 32 -16.04 0.06 -12.82
N PRO A 33 -16.63 0.02 -14.04
CA PRO A 33 -17.82 -0.78 -14.31
C PRO A 33 -17.62 -2.30 -14.21
N ASN A 34 -16.40 -2.78 -13.95
CA ASN A 34 -16.09 -4.20 -13.82
C ASN A 34 -16.00 -4.68 -12.36
N VAL A 35 -16.03 -3.77 -11.38
CA VAL A 35 -15.96 -4.08 -9.94
C VAL A 35 -17.04 -3.33 -9.17
N ASN A 36 -17.26 -3.69 -7.91
CA ASN A 36 -18.26 -3.05 -7.05
C ASN A 36 -17.63 -1.94 -6.20
N ASP A 37 -17.38 -0.79 -6.82
CA ASP A 37 -16.79 0.40 -6.21
C ASP A 37 -17.68 1.66 -6.27
N GLU A 38 -18.90 1.57 -6.81
CA GLU A 38 -19.79 2.71 -7.07
C GLU A 38 -20.09 3.53 -5.80
N GLU A 39 -20.06 2.86 -4.63
CA GLU A 39 -20.22 3.48 -3.32
C GLU A 39 -19.16 4.56 -3.04
N PHE A 40 -17.95 4.36 -3.55
CA PHE A 40 -16.77 5.21 -3.38
C PHE A 40 -16.58 6.16 -4.57
N THR A 41 -17.68 6.69 -5.09
CA THR A 41 -17.68 7.78 -6.08
C THR A 41 -18.26 9.08 -5.50
N PRO A 42 -18.10 10.23 -6.17
CA PRO A 42 -18.71 11.49 -5.73
C PRO A 42 -20.24 11.42 -5.64
N GLU A 43 -20.86 10.69 -6.56
CA GLU A 43 -22.29 10.44 -6.65
C GLU A 43 -22.74 9.32 -5.71
N GLY A 44 -21.83 8.40 -5.38
CA GLY A 44 -22.03 7.24 -4.53
C GLY A 44 -22.49 7.55 -3.10
N ARG A 45 -22.78 6.48 -2.36
CA ARG A 45 -23.31 6.55 -0.99
C ARG A 45 -22.34 7.26 -0.04
N GLN A 46 -21.03 7.04 -0.19
CA GLN A 46 -20.03 7.68 0.67
C GLN A 46 -19.74 9.14 0.29
N LYS A 47 -20.27 9.62 -0.84
CA LYS A 47 -19.92 10.94 -1.40
C LYS A 47 -18.41 11.11 -1.44
N TRP A 48 -17.73 10.12 -2.01
CA TRP A 48 -16.28 10.03 -2.05
C TRP A 48 -15.76 10.95 -3.15
N ASN A 49 -15.36 12.15 -2.75
CA ASN A 49 -14.89 13.18 -3.66
C ASN A 49 -13.36 13.36 -3.54
N ASN A 50 -12.79 14.17 -4.42
CA ASN A 50 -11.35 14.42 -4.44
C ASN A 50 -10.80 14.99 -3.12
N GLU A 51 -11.62 15.74 -2.37
CA GLU A 51 -11.24 16.27 -1.05
C GLU A 51 -11.07 15.12 -0.04
N LYS A 52 -12.06 14.24 0.10
CA LYS A 52 -11.98 13.07 0.99
C LYS A 52 -10.84 12.14 0.60
N TYR A 53 -10.68 11.90 -0.70
CA TYR A 53 -9.58 11.09 -1.22
C TYR A 53 -8.22 11.69 -0.85
N ALA A 54 -8.00 12.99 -1.08
CA ALA A 54 -6.76 13.66 -0.71
C ALA A 54 -6.52 13.63 0.81
N THR A 55 -7.55 13.87 1.63
CA THR A 55 -7.46 13.76 3.09
C THR A 55 -7.10 12.35 3.54
N LYS A 56 -7.69 11.32 2.92
CA LYS A 56 -7.38 9.92 3.22
C LYS A 56 -5.92 9.59 2.89
N ILE A 57 -5.44 9.99 1.72
CA ILE A 57 -4.04 9.83 1.30
C ILE A 57 -3.09 10.49 2.30
N ASP A 58 -3.40 11.73 2.70
CA ASP A 58 -2.60 12.48 3.67
C ASP A 58 -2.56 11.78 5.04
N HIS A 59 -3.72 11.38 5.57
CA HIS A 59 -3.80 10.70 6.86
C HIS A 59 -3.07 9.35 6.86
N ILE A 60 -3.20 8.53 5.80
CA ILE A 60 -2.46 7.27 5.69
C ILE A 60 -0.95 7.55 5.71
N SER A 61 -0.50 8.58 4.99
CA SER A 61 0.92 8.95 4.99
C SER A 61 1.42 9.34 6.38
N GLN A 62 0.63 10.11 7.15
CA GLN A 62 0.98 10.49 8.51
C GLN A 62 1.05 9.28 9.44
N VAL A 63 0.12 8.32 9.30
CA VAL A 63 0.18 7.05 10.06
C VAL A 63 1.51 6.34 9.76
N PHE A 64 1.89 6.18 8.51
CA PHE A 64 3.14 5.51 8.15
C PHE A 64 4.38 6.21 8.68
N LEU A 65 4.42 7.54 8.60
CA LEU A 65 5.54 8.33 9.15
C LEU A 65 5.58 8.35 10.68
N SER A 66 4.45 8.09 11.35
CA SER A 66 4.41 7.99 12.81
C SER A 66 5.02 6.69 13.35
N ILE A 67 5.12 5.65 12.53
CA ILE A 67 5.69 4.34 12.91
C ILE A 67 7.20 4.46 13.13
N ASP A 68 7.90 5.13 12.20
CA ASP A 68 9.30 5.52 12.33
C ASP A 68 9.44 7.02 12.06
N SER A 69 9.45 7.81 13.13
CA SER A 69 9.56 9.28 13.06
C SER A 69 10.93 9.77 12.57
N VAL A 70 11.93 8.89 12.42
CA VAL A 70 13.28 9.25 11.99
C VAL A 70 13.49 8.92 10.51
N GLN A 71 12.99 7.78 10.02
CA GLN A 71 13.34 7.29 8.67
C GLN A 71 12.18 6.75 7.83
N ALA A 72 10.94 6.70 8.34
CA ALA A 72 9.83 5.94 7.76
C ALA A 72 10.12 4.41 7.64
N PRO A 73 9.10 3.54 7.68
CA PRO A 73 9.32 2.10 7.58
C PRO A 73 9.94 1.70 6.24
N ALA A 74 10.91 0.79 6.24
CA ALA A 74 11.58 0.36 5.03
C ALA A 74 10.66 -0.45 4.09
N LEU A 75 9.69 -1.15 4.67
CA LEU A 75 8.67 -1.93 3.96
C LEU A 75 7.30 -1.66 4.60
N ILE A 76 6.27 -1.42 3.79
CA ILE A 76 4.90 -1.22 4.25
C ILE A 76 3.96 -2.08 3.42
N GLY A 77 3.42 -3.12 4.03
CA GLY A 77 2.35 -3.94 3.46
C GLY A 77 0.99 -3.31 3.70
N MET A 78 0.10 -3.42 2.72
CA MET A 78 -1.25 -2.88 2.77
C MET A 78 -2.26 -3.90 2.28
N ALA A 79 -3.48 -3.79 2.79
CA ALA A 79 -4.66 -4.49 2.30
C ALA A 79 -5.80 -3.48 2.08
N GLU A 80 -6.77 -3.85 1.24
CA GLU A 80 -7.90 -3.01 0.84
C GLU A 80 -7.50 -1.76 0.02
N VAL A 81 -6.54 -1.95 -0.88
CA VAL A 81 -6.07 -0.95 -1.84
C VAL A 81 -6.75 -1.21 -3.18
N GLU A 82 -7.44 -0.25 -3.78
CA GLU A 82 -8.16 -0.48 -5.05
C GLU A 82 -7.22 -0.86 -6.20
N ASN A 83 -6.19 -0.04 -6.47
CA ASN A 83 -5.35 -0.25 -7.65
C ASN A 83 -3.96 0.41 -7.54
N ARG A 84 -3.18 0.28 -8.60
CA ARG A 84 -1.84 0.90 -8.66
C ARG A 84 -1.89 2.44 -8.63
N LYS A 85 -2.94 3.08 -9.14
CA LYS A 85 -3.05 4.55 -9.21
C LYS A 85 -3.18 5.15 -7.81
N VAL A 86 -3.99 4.57 -6.92
CA VAL A 86 -4.09 5.04 -5.53
C VAL A 86 -2.76 4.90 -4.78
N LEU A 87 -1.99 3.84 -5.05
CA LEU A 87 -0.64 3.67 -4.49
C LEU A 87 0.32 4.73 -5.02
N MET A 88 0.28 5.01 -6.33
CA MET A 88 1.10 6.05 -6.93
C MET A 88 0.81 7.42 -6.31
N ASP A 89 -0.46 7.72 -6.09
CA ASP A 89 -0.89 8.94 -5.42
C ASP A 89 -0.42 8.98 -3.97
N LEU A 90 -0.54 7.87 -3.25
CA LEU A 90 -0.05 7.76 -1.88
C LEU A 90 1.45 8.04 -1.77
N ILE A 91 2.29 7.46 -2.64
CA ILE A 91 3.74 7.66 -2.54
C ILE A 91 4.23 8.97 -3.17
N ARG A 92 3.47 9.61 -4.06
CA ARG A 92 3.90 10.84 -4.79
C ARG A 92 3.23 12.13 -4.33
N LYS A 93 1.99 12.06 -3.84
CA LYS A 93 1.17 13.23 -3.49
C LYS A 93 1.03 13.43 -1.97
N SER A 94 1.72 12.63 -1.16
CA SER A 94 1.72 12.74 0.29
C SER A 94 3.12 13.02 0.85
N HIS A 95 3.25 13.04 2.18
CA HIS A 95 4.52 13.15 2.88
C HIS A 95 5.50 12.00 2.62
N LEU A 96 5.06 10.90 1.99
CA LEU A 96 5.94 9.78 1.62
C LEU A 96 6.85 10.06 0.42
N ASN A 97 6.59 11.14 -0.34
CA ASN A 97 7.34 11.47 -1.55
C ASN A 97 8.84 11.70 -1.31
N ASP A 98 9.24 12.05 -0.09
CA ASP A 98 10.64 12.26 0.27
C ASP A 98 11.44 10.96 0.34
N PHE A 99 10.78 9.82 0.56
CA PHE A 99 11.40 8.51 0.78
C PHE A 99 11.51 7.63 -0.47
N LYS A 100 10.97 8.11 -1.61
CA LYS A 100 11.09 7.47 -2.93
C LYS A 100 10.67 6.00 -2.93
N TYR A 101 9.58 5.69 -2.23
CA TYR A 101 9.00 4.36 -2.24
C TYR A 101 8.70 3.86 -3.66
N GLU A 102 8.89 2.57 -3.87
CA GLU A 102 8.45 1.84 -5.06
C GLU A 102 7.37 0.82 -4.69
N ILE A 103 6.61 0.34 -5.70
CA ILE A 103 5.37 -0.43 -5.52
C ILE A 103 5.52 -1.83 -6.07
N ILE A 104 5.16 -2.82 -5.25
CA ILE A 104 4.82 -4.19 -5.64
C ILE A 104 3.31 -4.35 -5.43
N HIS A 105 2.57 -4.59 -6.51
CA HIS A 105 1.11 -4.66 -6.54
C HIS A 105 0.67 -5.63 -7.63
N GLN A 106 -0.40 -6.37 -7.39
CA GLN A 106 -1.08 -7.19 -8.39
C GLN A 106 -2.58 -7.20 -8.08
N GLU A 107 -3.36 -7.12 -9.15
CA GLU A 107 -4.81 -7.29 -9.13
C GLU A 107 -5.20 -8.69 -8.63
N SER A 108 -6.15 -8.71 -7.70
CA SER A 108 -6.68 -9.88 -7.04
C SER A 108 -8.15 -10.10 -7.45
N PRO A 109 -8.65 -11.34 -7.38
CA PRO A 109 -10.02 -11.65 -7.75
C PRO A 109 -11.05 -11.29 -6.65
N ASP A 110 -10.90 -10.12 -6.01
CA ASP A 110 -11.91 -9.58 -5.08
C ASP A 110 -12.98 -8.85 -5.89
N PHE A 111 -14.27 -9.15 -5.64
CA PHE A 111 -15.39 -8.55 -6.36
C PHE A 111 -15.53 -7.03 -6.15
N ARG A 112 -14.92 -6.49 -5.10
CA ARG A 112 -14.85 -5.05 -4.83
C ARG A 112 -13.71 -4.38 -5.58
N GLY A 113 -12.83 -5.13 -6.23
CA GLY A 113 -11.65 -4.60 -6.90
C GLY A 113 -10.61 -4.04 -5.93
N ILE A 114 -10.35 -4.73 -4.81
CA ILE A 114 -9.32 -4.33 -3.84
C ILE A 114 -8.28 -5.42 -3.64
N ASP A 115 -7.06 -4.96 -3.42
CA ASP A 115 -5.85 -5.74 -3.50
C ASP A 115 -4.99 -5.63 -2.24
N VAL A 116 -4.00 -6.52 -2.19
CA VAL A 116 -2.86 -6.41 -1.28
C VAL A 116 -1.68 -5.78 -2.02
N ALA A 117 -0.97 -4.91 -1.32
CA ALA A 117 0.15 -4.17 -1.88
C ALA A 117 1.34 -4.17 -0.92
N LEU A 118 2.53 -3.97 -1.46
CA LEU A 118 3.74 -3.70 -0.69
C LEU A 118 4.45 -2.50 -1.32
N ILE A 119 4.71 -1.47 -0.51
CA ILE A 119 5.66 -0.42 -0.90
C ILE A 119 6.97 -0.61 -0.16
N TYR A 120 8.08 -0.32 -0.84
CA TYR A 120 9.43 -0.53 -0.31
C TYR A 120 10.35 0.65 -0.64
N ARG A 121 11.35 0.86 0.22
CA ARG A 121 12.41 1.84 0.00
C ARG A 121 13.55 1.24 -0.83
N PRO A 122 13.76 1.66 -2.10
CA PRO A 122 14.77 1.07 -2.98
C PRO A 122 16.21 1.35 -2.55
N ASP A 123 16.43 2.34 -1.69
CA ASP A 123 17.73 2.65 -1.11
C ASP A 123 18.11 1.73 0.06
N ILE A 124 17.16 0.96 0.60
CA ILE A 124 17.37 -0.04 1.66
C ILE A 124 17.24 -1.47 1.12
N TYR A 125 16.22 -1.72 0.31
CA TYR A 125 15.89 -3.06 -0.19
C TYR A 125 15.77 -3.10 -1.71
N SER A 126 16.26 -4.19 -2.30
CA SER A 126 16.00 -4.53 -3.70
C SER A 126 15.23 -5.85 -3.76
N PRO A 127 14.03 -5.89 -4.38
CA PRO A 127 13.29 -7.12 -4.52
C PRO A 127 14.03 -8.10 -5.43
N ILE A 128 14.25 -9.33 -4.92
CA ILE A 128 14.87 -10.41 -5.70
C ILE A 128 13.80 -11.21 -6.43
N ILE A 129 12.73 -11.58 -5.72
CA ILE A 129 11.61 -12.39 -6.20
C ILE A 129 10.32 -11.84 -5.58
N ASN A 130 9.27 -11.72 -6.39
CA ASN A 130 7.90 -11.55 -5.93
C ASN A 130 7.05 -12.73 -6.44
N GLN A 131 6.15 -13.22 -5.60
CA GLN A 131 5.26 -14.35 -5.91
C GLN A 131 3.91 -14.13 -5.24
N TRP A 132 2.86 -14.52 -5.94
CA TRP A 132 1.48 -14.32 -5.53
C TRP A 132 0.84 -15.66 -5.22
N TYR A 133 0.26 -15.75 -4.04
CA TYR A 133 -0.35 -16.98 -3.54
C TYR A 133 -1.84 -16.70 -3.33
N ALA A 134 -2.67 -17.24 -4.22
CA ALA A 134 -4.10 -17.30 -3.97
C ALA A 134 -4.35 -18.28 -2.82
N ILE A 135 -5.00 -17.81 -1.77
CA ILE A 135 -5.45 -18.67 -0.67
C ILE A 135 -6.81 -19.20 -1.07
N HIS A 136 -6.89 -20.52 -1.30
CA HIS A 136 -8.15 -21.22 -1.48
C HIS A 136 -8.60 -21.75 -0.13
N PHE A 137 -9.72 -21.25 0.37
CA PHE A 137 -10.28 -21.75 1.61
C PHE A 137 -11.01 -23.07 1.37
N PRO A 138 -11.06 -23.97 2.35
CA PRO A 138 -11.70 -25.28 2.20
C PRO A 138 -13.23 -25.22 2.05
N PHE A 139 -13.80 -24.01 2.09
CA PHE A 139 -15.24 -23.73 1.99
C PHE A 139 -15.59 -22.83 0.81
N ASP A 140 -14.62 -22.51 -0.06
CA ASP A 140 -14.88 -21.89 -1.37
C ASP A 140 -15.51 -22.89 -2.36
#